data_AF-A0A9X3S3H7-F1
#
_entry.id   AF-A0A9X3S3H7-F1
#
_cell.length_a   1.000
_cell.length_b   1.000
_cell.length_c   1.000
_cell.angle_alpha   90.00
_cell.angle_beta   90.00
_cell.angle_gamma   90.00
#
_symmetry.space_group_name_H-M   'P 1'
#
loop_
_entity.id
_entity.type
_entity.pdbx_description
1 polymer ?
#
loop_
_entity_poly.entity_id
_entity_poly.type
_entity_poly.pdbx_seq_one_letter_code
_entity_poly.pdbx_strand_id
1 'polypeptide(L)'
;MDRETLADWLAEGRSIESIARETGRAASTVAYWVNKYGLRSQHAKQHASRGGVEREDLEALLAEGVSIRAMAERLCVSYTTVRHWMAKYELTTPRGRRLAETASARANGAETTEASCPVHGHTLFVRRGADGFRCRLCRSSAVHRRRREVKRTLVAEAGGACVLCGYDRGLSGLHFHHVDPKEKAFALSRQGVTRSLAAARAEAAKCVLLCSNCHAEVEAGTAKLPAALLL
;
A
#
# COMPACT_ATOMS: atom_id res chain seq x y z
N MET A 1 -4.83 -51.00 -28.38
CA MET A 1 -3.63 -50.83 -27.56
C MET A 1 -3.82 -51.76 -26.39
N ASP A 2 -2.83 -52.60 -26.15
CA ASP A 2 -2.89 -53.54 -25.04
C ASP A 2 -2.83 -52.80 -23.69
N ARG A 3 -3.48 -53.35 -22.66
CA ARG A 3 -3.56 -52.74 -21.34
C ARG A 3 -2.19 -52.70 -20.65
N GLU A 4 -1.39 -53.75 -20.81
CA GLU A 4 -0.10 -53.95 -20.13
C GLU A 4 0.92 -52.94 -20.68
N THR A 5 1.04 -52.86 -22.01
CA THR A 5 1.92 -51.87 -22.68
C THR A 5 1.56 -50.42 -22.32
N LEU A 6 0.26 -50.09 -22.25
CA LEU A 6 -0.18 -48.76 -21.87
C LEU A 6 0.09 -48.45 -20.39
N ALA A 7 -0.01 -49.45 -19.51
CA ALA A 7 0.31 -49.30 -18.10
C ALA A 7 1.81 -49.05 -17.91
N ASP A 8 2.68 -49.78 -18.62
CA ASP A 8 4.14 -49.63 -18.56
C ASP A 8 4.58 -48.25 -19.02
N TRP A 9 4.08 -47.76 -20.16
CA TRP A 9 4.41 -46.42 -20.65
C TRP A 9 3.96 -45.32 -19.68
N LEU A 10 2.80 -45.46 -19.04
CA LEU A 10 2.35 -44.52 -18.01
C LEU A 10 3.18 -44.63 -16.72
N ALA A 11 3.67 -45.82 -16.39
CA ALA A 11 4.56 -46.06 -15.25
C ALA A 11 6.00 -45.56 -15.50
N GLU A 12 6.44 -45.49 -16.75
CA GLU A 12 7.66 -44.80 -17.18
C GLU A 12 7.52 -43.26 -17.14
N GLY A 13 6.32 -42.74 -16.83
CA GLY A 13 6.05 -41.31 -16.77
C GLY A 13 5.77 -40.67 -18.14
N ARG A 14 5.50 -41.45 -19.20
CA ARG A 14 5.11 -40.86 -20.49
C ARG A 14 3.74 -40.19 -20.38
N SER A 15 3.58 -39.03 -21.04
CA SER A 15 2.29 -38.34 -21.12
C SER A 15 1.38 -38.99 -22.18
N ILE A 16 0.06 -38.76 -22.08
CA ILE A 16 -0.92 -39.24 -23.06
C ILE A 16 -0.57 -38.73 -24.46
N GLU A 17 -0.10 -37.48 -24.57
CA GLU A 17 0.32 -36.82 -25.80
C GLU A 17 1.60 -37.44 -26.39
N SER A 18 2.54 -37.85 -25.54
CA SER A 18 3.75 -38.54 -25.98
C SER A 18 3.43 -39.91 -26.56
N ILE A 19 2.59 -40.68 -25.86
CA ILE A 19 2.13 -42.00 -26.30
C ILE A 19 1.32 -41.89 -27.60
N ALA A 20 0.48 -40.85 -27.71
CA ALA A 20 -0.28 -40.56 -28.92
C ALA A 20 0.63 -40.32 -30.14
N ARG A 21 1.69 -39.51 -29.97
CA ARG A 21 2.66 -39.21 -31.04
C ARG A 21 3.41 -40.45 -31.50
N GLU A 22 3.90 -41.26 -30.57
CA GLU A 22 4.68 -42.46 -30.85
C GLU A 22 3.84 -43.56 -31.50
N THR A 23 2.59 -43.69 -31.09
CA THR A 23 1.68 -44.72 -31.63
C THR A 23 0.90 -44.27 -32.86
N GLY A 24 1.11 -43.03 -33.32
CA GLY A 24 0.39 -42.44 -34.46
C GLY A 24 -1.12 -42.29 -34.22
N ARG A 25 -1.56 -42.16 -32.97
CA ARG A 25 -2.97 -42.07 -32.59
C ARG A 25 -3.32 -40.68 -32.07
N ALA A 26 -4.59 -40.31 -32.12
CA ALA A 26 -5.04 -39.09 -31.46
C ALA A 26 -4.95 -39.23 -29.93
N ALA A 27 -4.58 -38.14 -29.25
CA ALA A 27 -4.49 -38.11 -27.78
C ALA A 27 -5.82 -38.50 -27.10
N SER A 28 -6.96 -38.12 -27.70
CA SER A 28 -8.29 -38.55 -27.25
C SER A 28 -8.50 -40.06 -27.29
N THR A 29 -7.91 -40.75 -28.28
CA THR A 29 -7.98 -42.21 -28.41
C THR A 29 -7.15 -42.86 -27.31
N VAL A 30 -5.94 -42.37 -27.04
CA VAL A 30 -5.11 -42.88 -25.94
C VAL A 30 -5.80 -42.62 -24.60
N ALA A 31 -6.34 -41.42 -24.37
CA ALA A 31 -7.10 -41.07 -23.17
C ALA A 31 -8.32 -41.98 -22.96
N TYR A 32 -9.04 -42.34 -24.04
CA TYR A 32 -10.13 -43.31 -23.98
C TYR A 32 -9.66 -44.67 -23.45
N TRP A 33 -8.53 -45.19 -23.92
CA TRP A 33 -7.98 -46.47 -23.45
C TRP A 33 -7.49 -46.39 -22.00
N VAL A 34 -6.87 -45.29 -21.60
CA VAL A 34 -6.48 -45.03 -20.19
C VAL A 34 -7.70 -45.11 -19.28
N ASN A 35 -8.79 -44.41 -19.63
CA ASN A 35 -10.03 -44.44 -18.87
C ASN A 35 -10.70 -45.82 -18.88
N LYS A 36 -10.78 -46.46 -20.06
CA LYS A 36 -11.40 -47.78 -20.23
C LYS A 36 -10.71 -48.86 -19.39
N TYR A 37 -9.39 -48.76 -19.21
CA TYR A 37 -8.62 -49.70 -18.40
C TYR A 37 -8.41 -49.26 -16.94
N GLY A 38 -8.98 -48.11 -16.55
CA GLY A 38 -8.83 -47.58 -15.18
C GLY A 38 -7.38 -47.19 -14.82
N LEU A 39 -6.54 -46.92 -15.82
CA LEU A 39 -5.15 -46.55 -15.61
C LEU A 39 -5.04 -45.08 -15.20
N ARG A 40 -3.99 -44.74 -14.43
CA ARG A 40 -3.70 -43.35 -14.04
C ARG A 40 -2.29 -42.99 -14.46
N SER A 41 -2.13 -41.84 -15.09
CA SER A 41 -0.82 -41.28 -15.34
C SER A 41 -0.21 -40.76 -14.04
N GLN A 42 1.12 -40.78 -13.91
CA GLN A 42 1.80 -40.13 -12.78
C GLN A 42 1.50 -38.62 -12.73
N HIS A 43 1.27 -38.01 -13.91
CA HIS A 43 0.85 -36.62 -14.06
C HIS A 43 -0.58 -36.33 -13.59
N ALA A 44 -1.43 -37.35 -13.35
CA ALA A 44 -2.82 -37.15 -12.95
C ALA A 44 -2.94 -36.37 -11.62
N LYS A 45 -1.99 -36.53 -10.69
CA LYS A 45 -1.94 -35.76 -9.44
C LYS A 45 -1.64 -34.27 -9.67
N GLN A 46 -0.88 -33.92 -10.73
CA GLN A 46 -0.54 -32.54 -11.07
C GLN A 46 -1.72 -31.79 -11.70
N HIS A 47 -2.65 -32.52 -12.31
CA HIS A 47 -3.86 -31.98 -12.96
C HIS A 47 -5.14 -32.14 -12.13
N ALA A 48 -5.04 -32.58 -10.87
CA ALA A 48 -6.17 -32.54 -9.96
C ALA A 48 -6.60 -31.08 -9.74
N SER A 49 -7.91 -30.81 -9.75
CA SER A 49 -8.43 -29.47 -9.43
C SER A 49 -7.98 -29.10 -8.02
N ARG A 50 -7.03 -28.16 -7.91
CA ARG A 50 -6.86 -27.39 -6.67
C ARG A 50 -8.22 -26.73 -6.44
N GLY A 51 -8.84 -26.99 -5.29
CA GLY A 51 -10.21 -26.57 -4.98
C GLY A 51 -10.47 -25.07 -5.24
N GLY A 52 -11.75 -24.69 -5.18
CA GLY A 52 -12.13 -23.29 -5.37
C GLY A 52 -11.55 -22.37 -4.30
N VAL A 53 -11.39 -21.10 -4.64
CA VAL A 53 -11.19 -20.06 -3.62
C VAL A 53 -12.57 -19.59 -3.21
N GLU A 54 -12.88 -19.64 -1.91
CA GLU A 54 -14.17 -19.20 -1.39
C GLU A 54 -14.33 -17.68 -1.48
N ARG A 55 -15.58 -17.23 -1.60
CA ARG A 55 -15.88 -15.81 -1.76
C ARG A 55 -15.49 -15.00 -0.52
N GLU A 56 -15.77 -15.53 0.65
CA GLU A 56 -15.54 -14.92 1.96
C GLU A 56 -14.05 -14.63 2.17
N ASP A 57 -13.17 -15.56 1.76
CA ASP A 57 -11.71 -15.38 1.86
C ASP A 57 -11.24 -14.21 1.00
N LEU A 58 -11.77 -14.09 -0.22
CA LEU A 58 -11.45 -12.97 -1.11
C LEU A 58 -11.96 -11.64 -0.56
N GLU A 59 -13.17 -11.62 0.00
CA GLU A 59 -13.76 -10.42 0.60
C GLU A 59 -12.95 -9.95 1.83
N ALA A 60 -12.55 -10.88 2.70
CA ALA A 60 -11.71 -10.57 3.86
C ALA A 60 -10.36 -9.94 3.44
N LEU A 61 -9.67 -10.57 2.47
CA LEU A 61 -8.40 -10.05 1.97
C LEU A 61 -8.55 -8.68 1.26
N LEU A 62 -9.67 -8.46 0.55
CA LEU A 62 -9.96 -7.17 -0.06
C LEU A 62 -10.24 -6.08 1.00
N ALA A 63 -10.89 -6.44 2.10
CA ALA A 63 -11.13 -5.55 3.23
C ALA A 63 -9.82 -5.14 3.94
N GLU A 64 -8.85 -6.07 4.04
CA GLU A 64 -7.49 -5.76 4.50
C GLU A 64 -6.71 -4.83 3.55
N GLY A 65 -7.16 -4.70 2.30
CA GLY A 65 -6.53 -3.85 1.30
C GLY A 65 -5.19 -4.38 0.78
N VAL A 66 -4.94 -5.69 0.90
CA VAL A 66 -3.73 -6.31 0.34
C VAL A 66 -3.75 -6.33 -1.19
N SER A 67 -2.57 -6.44 -1.81
CA SER A 67 -2.47 -6.53 -3.27
C SER A 67 -2.96 -7.89 -3.77
N ILE A 68 -3.41 -7.98 -5.03
CA ILE A 68 -3.80 -9.26 -5.66
C ILE A 68 -2.66 -10.29 -5.61
N ARG A 69 -1.39 -9.85 -5.68
CA ARG A 69 -0.23 -10.74 -5.52
C ARG A 69 -0.12 -11.29 -4.10
N ALA A 70 -0.28 -10.44 -3.09
CA ALA A 70 -0.29 -10.87 -1.70
C ALA A 70 -1.51 -11.78 -1.39
N MET A 71 -2.67 -11.55 -2.02
CA MET A 71 -3.80 -12.48 -1.95
C MET A 71 -3.42 -13.86 -2.49
N ALA A 72 -2.76 -13.91 -3.65
CA ALA A 72 -2.32 -15.15 -4.28
C ALA A 72 -1.33 -15.92 -3.38
N GLU A 73 -0.36 -15.21 -2.78
CA GLU A 73 0.58 -15.78 -1.81
C GLU A 73 -0.14 -16.36 -0.58
N ARG A 74 -1.06 -15.60 0.04
CA ARG A 74 -1.80 -16.03 1.23
C ARG A 74 -2.72 -17.22 0.98
N LEU A 75 -3.40 -17.22 -0.16
CA LEU A 75 -4.30 -18.29 -0.57
C LEU A 75 -3.57 -19.50 -1.17
N CYS A 76 -2.24 -19.42 -1.32
CA CYS A 76 -1.43 -20.46 -1.95
C CYS A 76 -1.91 -20.83 -3.37
N VAL A 77 -2.41 -19.84 -4.12
CA VAL A 77 -2.87 -20.00 -5.51
C VAL A 77 -2.12 -19.06 -6.45
N SER A 78 -2.29 -19.25 -7.76
CA SER A 78 -1.67 -18.35 -8.74
C SER A 78 -2.39 -17.00 -8.80
N TYR A 79 -1.66 -15.95 -9.22
CA TYR A 79 -2.25 -14.63 -9.48
C TYR A 79 -3.45 -14.68 -10.44
N THR A 80 -3.39 -15.51 -11.48
CA THR A 80 -4.48 -15.67 -12.45
C THR A 80 -5.67 -16.41 -11.85
N THR A 81 -5.44 -17.35 -10.92
CA THR A 81 -6.51 -18.02 -10.16
C THR A 81 -7.28 -17.02 -9.31
N VAL A 82 -6.60 -16.14 -8.56
CA VAL A 82 -7.27 -15.08 -7.79
C VAL A 82 -8.13 -14.21 -8.69
N ARG A 83 -7.57 -13.78 -9.83
CA ARG A 83 -8.32 -12.96 -10.81
C ARG A 83 -9.55 -13.66 -11.36
N HIS A 84 -9.45 -14.96 -11.66
CA HIS A 84 -10.57 -15.75 -12.16
C HIS A 84 -11.71 -15.77 -11.14
N TRP A 85 -11.43 -16.09 -9.87
CA TRP A 85 -12.45 -16.15 -8.82
C TRP A 85 -13.02 -14.78 -8.46
N MET A 86 -12.19 -13.73 -8.42
CA MET A 86 -12.69 -12.36 -8.27
C MET A 86 -13.66 -11.99 -9.38
N ALA A 87 -13.38 -12.34 -10.65
CA ALA A 87 -14.29 -12.08 -11.76
C ALA A 87 -15.57 -12.91 -11.64
N LYS A 88 -15.46 -14.19 -11.29
CA LYS A 88 -16.61 -15.10 -11.09
C LYS A 88 -17.56 -14.63 -9.99
N TYR A 89 -17.03 -14.00 -8.93
CA TYR A 89 -17.82 -13.44 -7.83
C TYR A 89 -18.10 -11.94 -7.97
N GLU A 90 -17.74 -11.33 -9.11
CA GLU A 90 -17.93 -9.89 -9.38
C GLU A 90 -17.25 -8.98 -8.34
N LEU A 91 -16.19 -9.46 -7.70
CA LEU A 91 -15.42 -8.74 -6.70
C LEU A 91 -14.44 -7.77 -7.37
N THR A 92 -14.45 -6.52 -6.89
CA THR A 92 -13.57 -5.46 -7.40
C THR A 92 -12.70 -4.90 -6.29
N THR A 93 -11.42 -4.67 -6.59
CA THR A 93 -10.51 -4.00 -5.65
C THR A 93 -10.98 -2.59 -5.28
N PRO A 94 -10.67 -2.06 -4.08
CA PRO A 94 -11.00 -0.68 -3.73
C PRO A 94 -10.47 0.34 -4.74
N ARG A 95 -9.31 0.09 -5.35
CA ARG A 95 -8.76 0.91 -6.44
C ARG A 95 -9.61 0.81 -7.71
N GLY A 96 -10.01 -0.39 -8.11
CA GLY A 96 -10.86 -0.63 -9.28
C GLY A 96 -12.22 0.03 -9.14
N ARG A 97 -12.86 -0.13 -7.98
CA ARG A 97 -14.15 0.50 -7.66
C ARG A 97 -14.08 2.02 -7.80
N ARG A 98 -13.08 2.64 -7.17
CA ARG A 98 -12.86 4.10 -7.28
C ARG A 98 -12.64 4.55 -8.73
N LEU A 99 -11.87 3.81 -9.52
CA LEU A 99 -11.64 4.16 -10.92
C LEU A 99 -12.94 4.12 -11.74
N ALA A 100 -13.83 3.17 -11.46
CA ALA A 100 -15.14 3.08 -12.08
C ALA A 100 -16.06 4.24 -11.63
N GLU A 101 -16.21 4.44 -10.31
CA GLU A 101 -17.04 5.53 -9.73
C GLU A 101 -16.62 6.91 -10.25
N THR A 102 -15.31 7.15 -10.39
CA THR A 102 -14.77 8.45 -10.80
C THR A 102 -14.58 8.59 -12.32
N ALA A 103 -14.96 7.59 -13.13
CA ALA A 103 -14.71 7.57 -14.57
C ALA A 103 -15.39 8.74 -15.30
N SER A 104 -16.66 9.00 -15.00
CA SER A 104 -17.44 10.10 -15.61
C SER A 104 -16.85 11.47 -15.25
N ALA A 105 -16.61 11.71 -13.96
CA ALA A 105 -15.96 12.94 -13.49
C ALA A 105 -14.57 13.14 -14.10
N ARG A 106 -13.82 12.06 -14.33
CA ARG A 106 -12.51 12.12 -14.98
C ARG A 106 -12.64 12.57 -16.43
N ALA A 107 -13.55 11.94 -17.19
CA ALA A 107 -13.82 12.25 -18.58
C ALA A 107 -14.29 13.70 -18.77
N ASN A 108 -15.14 14.18 -17.87
CA ASN A 108 -15.70 15.54 -17.92
C ASN A 108 -14.75 16.62 -17.37
N GLY A 109 -13.49 16.28 -17.05
CA GLY A 109 -12.55 17.28 -16.53
C GLY A 109 -12.87 17.81 -15.13
N ALA A 110 -13.77 17.19 -14.37
CA ALA A 110 -14.19 17.70 -13.07
C ALA A 110 -13.03 17.75 -12.07
N GLU A 111 -12.95 18.82 -11.27
CA GLU A 111 -11.94 18.99 -10.21
C GLU A 111 -12.26 18.17 -8.97
N THR A 112 -13.55 17.89 -8.74
CA THR A 112 -14.03 17.11 -7.60
C THR A 112 -15.14 16.15 -8.01
N THR A 113 -15.32 15.10 -7.22
CA THR A 113 -16.39 14.10 -7.39
C THR A 113 -16.61 13.37 -6.08
N GLU A 114 -17.78 12.77 -5.89
CA GLU A 114 -18.01 11.88 -4.75
C GLU A 114 -17.70 10.43 -5.14
N ALA A 115 -17.10 9.68 -4.22
CA ALA A 115 -16.76 8.28 -4.43
C ALA A 115 -16.59 7.57 -3.08
N SER A 116 -16.40 6.25 -3.12
CA SER A 116 -16.18 5.41 -1.95
C SER A 116 -14.70 5.29 -1.59
N CYS A 117 -14.37 5.61 -0.35
CA CYS A 117 -13.06 5.42 0.26
C CYS A 117 -13.10 4.23 1.23
N PRO A 118 -12.14 3.29 1.17
CA PRO A 118 -12.11 2.16 2.12
C PRO A 118 -11.88 2.59 3.58
N VAL A 119 -11.38 3.82 3.82
CA VAL A 119 -11.09 4.34 5.16
C VAL A 119 -12.16 5.30 5.67
N HIS A 120 -12.76 6.10 4.77
CA HIS A 120 -13.65 7.20 5.14
C HIS A 120 -15.07 7.06 4.58
N GLY A 121 -15.41 5.93 3.96
CA GLY A 121 -16.70 5.74 3.30
C GLY A 121 -16.91 6.68 2.12
N HIS A 122 -18.17 7.02 1.85
CA HIS A 122 -18.55 7.93 0.77
C HIS A 122 -18.18 9.38 1.12
N THR A 123 -17.34 10.01 0.31
CA THR A 123 -16.80 11.35 0.60
C THR A 123 -16.41 12.08 -0.68
N LEU A 124 -16.05 13.35 -0.55
CA LEU A 124 -15.46 14.14 -1.63
C LEU A 124 -14.03 13.67 -1.99
N PHE A 125 -13.80 13.48 -3.27
CA PHE A 125 -12.51 13.21 -3.90
C PHE A 125 -12.09 14.41 -4.75
N VAL A 126 -10.78 14.65 -4.79
CA VAL A 126 -10.16 15.75 -5.52
C VAL A 126 -9.24 15.21 -6.60
N ARG A 127 -9.22 15.86 -7.77
CA ARG A 127 -8.36 15.49 -8.90
C ARG A 127 -6.88 15.58 -8.52
N ARG A 128 -6.08 14.66 -9.04
CA ARG A 128 -4.62 14.54 -8.80
C ARG A 128 -3.89 14.39 -10.13
N GLY A 129 -4.03 15.39 -11.00
CA GLY A 129 -3.46 15.37 -12.36
C GLY A 129 -4.05 14.26 -13.21
N ALA A 130 -3.20 13.59 -14.00
CA ALA A 130 -3.60 12.46 -14.86
C ALA A 130 -3.91 11.17 -14.06
N ASP A 131 -3.45 11.06 -12.81
CA ASP A 131 -3.60 9.86 -11.97
C ASP A 131 -5.03 9.62 -11.46
N GLY A 132 -5.97 10.50 -11.79
CA GLY A 132 -7.37 10.43 -11.40
C GLY A 132 -7.67 11.15 -10.09
N PHE A 133 -8.50 10.55 -9.24
CA PHE A 133 -9.06 11.18 -8.04
C PHE A 133 -8.54 10.56 -6.74
N ARG A 134 -8.40 11.40 -5.71
CA ARG A 134 -8.02 10.98 -4.36
C ARG A 134 -8.97 11.54 -3.31
N CYS A 135 -9.36 10.70 -2.36
CA CYS A 135 -10.16 11.10 -1.20
C CYS A 135 -9.52 12.31 -0.50
N ARG A 136 -10.30 13.37 -0.29
CA ARG A 136 -9.85 14.61 0.35
C ARG A 136 -9.35 14.37 1.78
N LEU A 137 -10.05 13.51 2.53
CA LEU A 137 -9.67 13.15 3.90
C LEU A 137 -8.38 12.34 3.93
N CYS A 138 -8.22 11.32 3.07
CA CYS A 138 -6.95 10.60 2.93
C CYS A 138 -5.77 11.53 2.57
N ARG A 139 -6.00 12.52 1.70
CA ARG A 139 -4.98 13.52 1.35
C ARG A 139 -4.58 14.34 2.58
N SER A 140 -5.57 14.83 3.34
CA SER A 140 -5.32 15.58 4.57
C SER A 140 -4.57 14.74 5.62
N SER A 141 -5.04 13.53 5.91
CA SER A 141 -4.41 12.61 6.86
C SER A 141 -2.97 12.27 6.48
N ALA A 142 -2.67 12.11 5.18
CA ALA A 142 -1.31 11.89 4.71
C ALA A 142 -0.40 13.11 4.93
N VAL A 143 -0.90 14.33 4.70
CA VAL A 143 -0.17 15.58 4.97
C VAL A 143 0.09 15.72 6.48
N HIS A 144 -0.91 15.46 7.32
CA HIS A 144 -0.73 15.48 8.78
C HIS A 144 0.30 14.45 9.25
N ARG A 145 0.26 13.23 8.72
CA ARG A 145 1.24 12.18 9.04
C ARG A 145 2.66 12.63 8.68
N ARG A 146 2.85 13.13 7.45
CA ARG A 146 4.15 13.62 6.98
C ARG A 146 4.67 14.77 7.85
N ARG A 147 3.82 15.72 8.23
CA ARG A 147 4.19 16.83 9.13
C ARG A 147 4.63 16.34 10.51
N ARG A 148 3.91 15.37 11.10
CA ARG A 148 4.28 14.76 12.38
C ARG A 148 5.63 14.04 12.30
N GLU A 149 5.87 13.33 11.21
CA GLU A 149 7.14 12.65 10.96
C GLU A 149 8.30 13.63 10.84
N VAL A 150 8.18 14.67 10.00
CA VAL A 150 9.19 15.74 9.89
C VAL A 150 9.45 16.37 11.25
N LYS A 151 8.41 16.76 11.98
CA LYS A 151 8.55 17.39 13.30
C LYS A 151 9.31 16.46 14.25
N ARG A 152 8.97 15.17 14.28
CA ARG A 152 9.67 14.18 15.12
C ARG A 152 11.16 14.12 14.79
N THR A 153 11.50 14.04 13.50
CA THR A 153 12.90 14.01 13.06
C THR A 153 13.65 15.27 13.51
N LEU A 154 13.11 16.46 13.23
CA LEU A 154 13.76 17.71 13.59
C LEU A 154 13.90 17.87 15.10
N VAL A 155 12.87 17.50 15.87
CA VAL A 155 12.92 17.56 17.35
C VAL A 155 14.02 16.65 17.89
N ALA A 156 14.11 15.42 17.38
CA ALA A 156 15.18 14.49 17.78
C ALA A 156 16.57 15.04 17.43
N GLU A 157 16.73 15.61 16.24
CA GLU A 157 17.98 16.25 15.80
C GLU A 157 18.35 17.49 16.63
N ALA A 158 17.36 18.19 17.20
CA ALA A 158 17.55 19.36 18.06
C ALA A 158 17.66 19.03 19.56
N GLY A 159 17.91 17.76 19.91
CA GLY A 159 18.13 17.31 21.29
C GLY A 159 16.88 16.84 22.04
N GLY A 160 15.70 16.86 21.42
CA GLY A 160 14.49 16.22 21.94
C GLY A 160 13.76 16.94 23.07
N ALA A 161 14.35 17.99 23.64
CA ALA A 161 13.82 18.69 24.81
C ALA A 161 13.90 20.21 24.67
N CYS A 162 13.11 20.91 25.48
CA CYS A 162 13.21 22.37 25.61
C CYS A 162 14.59 22.77 26.16
N VAL A 163 15.29 23.66 25.46
CA VAL A 163 16.62 24.13 25.91
C VAL A 163 16.59 25.00 27.17
N LEU A 164 15.41 25.54 27.55
CA LEU A 164 15.26 26.36 28.75
C LEU A 164 14.83 25.56 29.99
N CYS A 165 13.89 24.62 29.85
CA CYS A 165 13.28 23.93 31.00
C CYS A 165 13.34 22.40 30.94
N GLY A 166 13.93 21.82 29.88
CA GLY A 166 14.08 20.37 29.75
C GLY A 166 12.81 19.60 29.41
N TYR A 167 11.66 20.26 29.14
CA TYR A 167 10.42 19.57 28.75
C TYR A 167 10.63 18.69 27.50
N ASP A 168 10.30 17.41 27.59
CA ASP A 168 10.46 16.38 26.54
C ASP A 168 9.23 15.46 26.38
N ARG A 169 8.20 15.62 27.22
CA ARG A 169 7.06 14.70 27.34
C ARG A 169 6.20 14.56 26.09
N GLY A 170 6.25 15.52 25.17
CA GLY A 170 5.36 15.51 24.01
C GLY A 170 5.81 16.38 22.85
N LEU A 171 5.85 15.79 21.65
CA LEU A 171 6.14 16.51 20.40
C LEU A 171 5.20 17.69 20.15
N SER A 172 3.95 17.63 20.62
CA SER A 172 2.98 18.72 20.44
C SER A 172 3.37 19.98 21.21
N GLY A 173 3.98 19.84 22.38
CA GLY A 173 4.38 20.94 23.24
C GLY A 173 5.73 21.57 22.87
N LEU A 174 6.45 21.04 21.88
CA LEU A 174 7.75 21.54 21.44
C LEU A 174 7.63 22.38 20.17
N HIS A 175 8.35 23.49 20.12
CA HIS A 175 8.30 24.50 19.07
C HIS A 175 9.71 24.97 18.71
N PHE A 176 9.96 25.16 17.42
CA PHE A 176 11.17 25.81 16.93
C PHE A 176 10.97 27.32 16.97
N HIS A 177 11.78 27.97 17.80
CA HIS A 177 11.84 29.43 17.92
C HIS A 177 13.06 29.93 17.15
N HIS A 178 12.85 30.85 16.20
CA HIS A 178 13.92 31.46 15.43
C HIS A 178 14.76 32.37 16.32
N VAL A 179 16.09 32.16 16.34
CA VAL A 179 17.00 32.99 17.14
C VAL A 179 17.04 34.43 16.61
N ASP A 180 17.17 34.58 15.28
CA ASP A 180 16.92 35.84 14.59
C ASP A 180 15.64 35.73 13.74
N PRO A 181 14.56 36.45 14.10
CA PRO A 181 13.33 36.50 13.30
C PRO A 181 13.54 36.96 11.85
N LYS A 182 14.61 37.71 11.55
CA LYS A 182 14.92 38.21 10.19
C LYS A 182 15.46 37.13 9.26
N GLU A 183 16.05 36.07 9.80
CA GLU A 183 16.62 34.97 9.00
C GLU A 183 15.59 33.89 8.62
N LYS A 184 14.36 34.03 9.12
CA LYS A 184 13.24 33.13 8.89
C LYS A 184 12.86 33.09 7.41
N ALA A 185 13.03 31.93 6.79
CA ALA A 185 12.52 31.70 5.44
C ALA A 185 11.06 31.21 5.49
N PHE A 186 10.69 30.42 6.49
CA PHE A 186 9.31 29.92 6.65
C PHE A 186 9.04 29.38 8.07
N ALA A 187 7.76 29.27 8.45
CA ALA A 187 7.37 28.71 9.74
C ALA A 187 7.41 27.17 9.75
N LEU A 188 8.15 26.58 10.70
CA LEU A 188 8.20 25.13 10.91
C LEU A 188 6.94 24.57 11.64
N SER A 189 6.23 25.40 12.41
CA SER A 189 5.30 24.91 13.44
C SER A 189 3.79 25.01 13.13
N ARG A 190 3.32 25.87 12.20
CA ARG A 190 1.85 26.08 11.98
C ARG A 190 1.32 25.79 10.58
N GLN A 191 2.02 26.16 9.52
CA GLN A 191 1.53 25.93 8.14
C GLN A 191 2.15 24.70 7.47
N GLY A 192 3.10 24.06 8.15
CA GLY A 192 3.65 22.76 7.82
C GLY A 192 4.52 22.77 6.57
N VAL A 193 5.70 22.20 6.73
CA VAL A 193 6.68 22.07 5.66
C VAL A 193 6.11 21.16 4.57
N THR A 194 5.57 21.74 3.48
CA THR A 194 5.39 21.07 2.19
C THR A 194 6.70 21.01 1.41
N ARG A 195 7.84 21.26 2.07
CA ARG A 195 9.18 21.20 1.52
C ARG A 195 9.85 19.86 1.86
N SER A 196 10.99 19.61 1.23
CA SER A 196 11.84 18.47 1.52
C SER A 196 12.28 18.48 2.99
N LEU A 197 12.63 17.30 3.52
CA LEU A 197 13.24 17.19 4.85
C LEU A 197 14.54 18.02 4.93
N ALA A 198 15.31 18.09 3.85
CA ALA A 198 16.52 18.90 3.78
C ALA A 198 16.25 20.40 3.98
N ALA A 199 15.22 20.96 3.32
CA ALA A 199 14.83 22.35 3.54
C ALA A 199 14.35 22.57 4.97
N ALA A 200 13.60 21.62 5.53
CA ALA A 200 13.13 21.66 6.91
C ALA A 200 14.30 21.69 7.91
N ARG A 201 15.34 20.90 7.67
CA ARG A 201 16.58 20.88 8.48
C ARG A 201 17.34 22.20 8.39
N ALA A 202 17.52 22.73 7.18
CA ALA A 202 18.20 24.00 6.99
C ALA A 202 17.52 25.15 7.75
N GLU A 203 16.18 25.15 7.81
CA GLU A 203 15.45 26.14 8.60
C GLU A 203 15.52 25.86 10.11
N ALA A 204 15.46 24.58 10.52
CA ALA A 204 15.55 24.19 11.93
C ALA A 204 16.92 24.52 12.54
N ALA A 205 17.99 24.53 11.74
CA ALA A 205 19.33 24.92 12.19
C ALA A 205 19.43 26.38 12.66
N LYS A 206 18.49 27.24 12.25
CA LYS A 206 18.40 28.65 12.68
C LYS A 206 17.52 28.84 13.92
N CYS A 207 17.03 27.74 14.47
CA CYS A 207 16.04 27.75 15.54
C CYS A 207 16.58 27.04 16.78
N VAL A 208 16.08 27.47 17.94
CA VAL A 208 16.20 26.73 19.20
C VAL A 208 14.90 26.00 19.51
N LEU A 209 15.00 24.86 20.18
CA LEU A 209 13.84 24.06 20.55
C LEU A 209 13.32 24.47 21.92
N LEU A 210 12.09 24.96 21.99
CA LEU A 210 11.44 25.42 23.22
C LEU A 210 10.11 24.72 23.45
N CYS A 211 9.69 24.57 24.71
CA CYS A 211 8.31 24.17 25.01
C CYS A 211 7.35 25.35 24.79
N SER A 212 6.04 25.08 24.73
CA SER A 212 5.02 26.11 24.46
C SER A 212 5.08 27.28 25.44
N ASN A 213 5.38 27.03 26.73
CA ASN A 213 5.46 28.08 27.75
C ASN A 213 6.74 28.91 27.58
N CYS A 214 7.90 28.27 27.54
CA CYS A 214 9.18 28.95 27.35
C CYS A 214 9.24 29.71 26.01
N HIS A 215 8.62 29.16 24.96
CA HIS A 215 8.48 29.88 23.69
C HIS A 215 7.65 31.15 23.86
N ALA A 216 6.51 31.10 24.57
CA ALA A 216 5.70 32.28 24.83
C ALA A 216 6.42 33.32 25.69
N GLU A 217 7.19 32.88 26.70
CA GLU A 217 7.98 33.75 27.56
C GLU A 217 9.11 34.45 26.79
N VAL A 218 9.81 33.75 25.90
CA VAL A 218 10.85 34.35 25.05
C VAL A 218 10.25 35.37 24.07
N GLU A 219 9.13 35.05 23.42
CA GLU A 219 8.41 35.99 22.54
C GLU A 219 7.90 37.23 23.30
N ALA A 220 7.48 37.06 24.55
CA ALA A 220 7.04 38.15 25.42
C ALA A 220 8.21 38.94 26.04
N GLY A 221 9.46 38.49 25.85
CA GLY A 221 10.65 39.07 26.47
C GLY A 221 10.77 38.85 27.98
N THR A 222 9.95 37.97 28.57
CA THR A 222 10.00 37.64 30.00
C THR A 222 11.07 36.60 30.32
N ALA A 223 11.44 35.77 29.34
CA ALA A 223 12.60 34.88 29.41
C ALA A 223 13.62 35.24 28.33
N LYS A 224 14.90 34.99 28.59
CA LYS A 224 16.00 35.19 27.63
C LYS A 224 16.62 33.86 27.25
N LEU A 225 17.01 33.75 25.98
CA LEU A 225 17.83 32.62 25.53
C LEU A 225 19.25 32.73 26.10
N PRO A 226 19.86 31.60 26.51
CA PRO A 226 21.27 31.55 26.88
C PRO A 226 22.16 32.11 25.77
N ALA A 227 23.15 32.94 26.13
CA ALA A 227 24.07 33.54 25.15
C ALA A 227 24.84 32.48 24.32
N ALA A 228 25.08 31.30 24.89
CA ALA A 228 25.71 30.17 24.20
C ALA A 228 24.88 29.62 23.01
N LEU A 229 23.60 30.00 22.90
CA LEU A 229 22.69 29.61 21.83
C LEU A 229 22.47 30.72 20.79
N LEU A 230 23.15 31.87 20.92
CA LEU A 230 23.04 33.05 20.05
C LEU A 230 24.23 33.19 19.07
N LEU A 231 24.94 32.10 18.78
CA LEU A 231 26.13 32.07 17.93
C LEU A 231 25.80 32.22 16.44
#